data_AF-A0A1C4XAM8-F1
#
_entry.id   AF-A0A1C4XAM8-F1
#
_cell.length_a   1.000
_cell.length_b   1.000
_cell.length_c   1.000
_cell.angle_alpha   90.00
_cell.angle_beta   90.00
_cell.angle_gamma   90.00
#
_symmetry.space_group_name_H-M   'P 1'
#
loop_
_entity.id
_entity.type
_entity.pdbx_description
1 polymer ?
#
loop_
_entity_poly.entity_id
_entity_poly.type
_entity_poly.pdbx_seq_one_letter_code
_entity_poly.pdbx_strand_id
1 'polypeptide(L)'
;MTPPGPALYDTVLLDRDGTLVEDVPYNGDPEKVRPVPGARPALDRLRAAGLRLAVVTNQSGLARGLFTERQMLAVHARIEELLGPFDDWVICPHDETDGCACRKPAPGLVYAAARSLGTTARRCVLVGDIGRDMAAALAAGASGILVPTPVTRPEEIAAAPAVAPDLPAAVDEILRRTRAVRPAAPRTGRTGTVLVVRSDSVGDVLVTGPGIRAVAAGAQRVVLLCGPRGRAAADLLPGVDDVIEWPLPWIDRSPGPVDPADLRALTGRLAQVGADEAVVFTSYHQSPLPIALLLRMAGVPRISAISDDYPGSLLDVRHQVPVGVPEPERALSLAAAAGFALAPGDEPALRLRDDVLGAAQVALSDATAASEAPATALPTGDFVVVHPGSSAPARACPANRCADIVAALVAGGHRVVVTGGPDERELTARVSAAGGTDLGGAVDLAGLARILSGARCVVVGNTGPAHLAAAVGVPVVSLFAPTVPFGQWGPYRVPTVRIGDAGAACRDTRAAVCPVAGHPCLSDVDPAEVVAAVRVLAHGPPH
;
A
#
# COMPACT_ATOMS: atom_id res chain seq x y z
N MET A 1 -27.79 -15.44 7.17
CA MET A 1 -26.35 -15.34 7.51
C MET A 1 -25.93 -13.91 7.30
N THR A 2 -25.54 -13.20 8.36
CA THR A 2 -24.91 -11.88 8.24
C THR A 2 -23.62 -12.06 7.43
N PRO A 3 -23.35 -11.24 6.40
CA PRO A 3 -22.09 -11.34 5.68
C PRO A 3 -20.94 -11.24 6.69
N PRO A 4 -19.88 -12.07 6.57
CA PRO A 4 -18.72 -11.92 7.43
C PRO A 4 -18.25 -10.46 7.33
N GLY A 5 -18.07 -9.80 8.48
CA GLY A 5 -17.57 -8.43 8.54
C GLY A 5 -16.28 -8.27 7.73
N PRO A 6 -15.88 -7.03 7.38
CA PRO A 6 -14.83 -6.80 6.40
C PRO A 6 -13.57 -7.59 6.75
N ALA A 7 -13.24 -8.55 5.88
CA ALA A 7 -12.09 -9.41 6.03
C ALA A 7 -10.89 -8.78 5.33
N LEU A 8 -9.72 -8.82 5.98
CA LEU A 8 -8.47 -8.37 5.37
C LEU A 8 -8.19 -9.16 4.09
N TYR A 9 -8.30 -10.48 4.19
CA TYR A 9 -8.23 -11.43 3.09
C TYR A 9 -9.44 -12.35 3.16
N ASP A 10 -9.88 -12.81 1.99
CA ASP A 10 -10.83 -13.92 1.89
C ASP A 10 -10.36 -15.02 0.93
N THR A 11 -9.22 -14.81 0.28
CA THR A 11 -8.66 -15.69 -0.75
C THR A 11 -7.15 -15.72 -0.64
N VAL A 12 -6.58 -16.92 -0.67
CA VAL A 12 -5.14 -17.17 -0.80
C VAL A 12 -4.89 -17.78 -2.16
N LEU A 13 -4.04 -17.12 -2.93
CA LEU A 13 -3.55 -17.60 -4.21
C LEU A 13 -2.18 -18.23 -3.97
N LEU A 14 -1.93 -19.39 -4.56
CA LEU A 14 -0.72 -20.16 -4.34
C LEU A 14 -0.05 -20.44 -5.68
N ASP A 15 1.23 -20.16 -5.81
CA ASP A 15 1.99 -20.80 -6.89
C ASP A 15 2.09 -22.33 -6.64
N ARG A 16 2.27 -23.09 -7.71
CA ARG A 16 2.32 -24.55 -7.66
C ARG A 16 3.73 -25.04 -7.33
N ASP A 17 4.70 -24.70 -8.17
CA ASP A 17 6.02 -25.35 -8.23
C ASP A 17 6.97 -24.55 -7.34
N GLY A 18 7.70 -25.20 -6.43
CA GLY A 18 8.54 -24.52 -5.42
C GLY A 18 7.75 -23.98 -4.21
N THR A 19 6.43 -23.81 -4.34
CA THR A 19 5.56 -23.29 -3.26
C THR A 19 4.67 -24.36 -2.62
N LEU A 20 3.90 -25.13 -3.40
CA LEU A 20 3.05 -26.21 -2.89
C LEU A 20 3.74 -27.57 -2.97
N VAL A 21 4.50 -27.78 -4.03
CA VAL A 21 5.26 -29.00 -4.32
C VAL A 21 6.69 -28.66 -4.72
N GLU A 22 7.61 -29.60 -4.60
CA GLU A 22 8.98 -29.46 -5.09
C GLU A 22 8.97 -29.09 -6.58
N ASP A 23 9.79 -28.11 -6.97
CA ASP A 23 9.93 -27.71 -8.38
C ASP A 23 10.64 -28.79 -9.19
N VAL A 24 9.87 -29.47 -10.03
CA VAL A 24 10.36 -30.43 -11.03
C VAL A 24 10.13 -29.81 -12.41
N PRO A 25 11.20 -29.47 -13.16
CA PRO A 25 11.07 -28.76 -14.43
C PRO A 25 10.12 -29.47 -15.41
N TYR A 26 9.08 -28.75 -15.84
CA TYR A 26 8.06 -29.21 -16.78
C TYR A 26 7.38 -30.54 -16.37
N ASN A 27 7.02 -30.66 -15.09
CA ASN A 27 6.44 -31.89 -14.58
C ASN A 27 5.05 -32.21 -15.16
N GLY A 28 4.98 -33.22 -16.01
CA GLY A 28 3.75 -33.87 -16.47
C GLY A 28 3.52 -35.26 -15.88
N ASP A 29 4.24 -35.63 -14.82
CA ASP A 29 4.22 -36.96 -14.20
C ASP A 29 3.73 -36.89 -12.74
N PRO A 30 2.53 -37.43 -12.43
CA PRO A 30 1.98 -37.39 -11.07
C PRO A 30 2.87 -38.12 -10.05
N GLU A 31 3.67 -39.11 -10.46
CA GLU A 31 4.56 -39.85 -9.55
C GLU A 31 5.73 -39.01 -9.01
N LYS A 32 6.00 -37.86 -9.64
CA LYS A 32 7.04 -36.91 -9.20
C LYS A 32 6.50 -35.83 -8.26
N VAL A 33 5.19 -35.81 -7.99
CA VAL A 33 4.59 -34.84 -7.07
C VAL A 33 5.07 -35.11 -5.65
N ARG A 34 5.79 -34.15 -5.06
CA ARG A 34 6.26 -34.17 -3.67
C ARG A 34 5.84 -32.87 -3.00
N PRO A 35 4.87 -32.89 -2.06
CA PRO A 35 4.49 -31.71 -1.30
C PRO A 35 5.67 -31.10 -0.53
N VAL A 36 5.71 -29.76 -0.45
CA VAL A 36 6.67 -29.10 0.43
C VAL A 36 6.35 -29.44 1.91
N PRO A 37 7.35 -29.39 2.82
CA PRO A 37 7.13 -29.68 4.22
C PRO A 37 6.01 -28.84 4.84
N GLY A 38 5.08 -29.50 5.54
CA GLY A 38 3.99 -28.83 6.26
C GLY A 38 2.85 -28.28 5.39
N ALA A 39 2.86 -28.47 4.07
CA ALA A 39 1.86 -27.91 3.15
C ALA A 39 0.43 -28.28 3.53
N ARG A 40 0.12 -29.57 3.71
CA ARG A 40 -1.24 -30.03 4.01
C ARG A 40 -1.81 -29.40 5.31
N PRO A 41 -1.14 -29.49 6.48
CA PRO A 41 -1.58 -28.80 7.69
C PRO A 41 -1.74 -27.28 7.52
N ALA A 42 -0.84 -26.62 6.76
CA ALA A 42 -0.92 -25.19 6.53
C ALA A 42 -2.18 -24.81 5.73
N LEU A 43 -2.48 -25.53 4.64
CA LEU A 43 -3.68 -25.29 3.84
C LEU A 43 -4.96 -25.61 4.61
N ASP A 44 -4.97 -26.67 5.41
CA ASP A 44 -6.13 -27.02 6.25
C ASP A 44 -6.46 -25.92 7.26
N ARG A 45 -5.46 -25.21 7.79
CA ARG A 45 -5.66 -24.05 8.66
C ARG A 45 -6.28 -22.85 7.93
N LEU A 46 -5.90 -22.62 6.68
CA LEU A 46 -6.53 -21.58 5.86
C LEU A 46 -8.00 -21.93 5.56
N ARG A 47 -8.28 -23.19 5.19
CA ARG A 47 -9.66 -23.68 4.98
C ARG A 47 -10.50 -23.56 6.26
N ALA A 48 -9.94 -23.95 7.41
CA ALA A 48 -10.60 -23.81 8.71
C ALA A 48 -10.88 -22.35 9.11
N ALA A 49 -10.08 -21.41 8.59
CA ALA A 49 -10.32 -19.97 8.75
C ALA A 49 -11.36 -19.41 7.74
N GLY A 50 -11.89 -20.25 6.84
CA GLY A 50 -12.88 -19.88 5.84
C GLY A 50 -12.30 -19.13 4.63
N LEU A 51 -10.99 -19.25 4.38
CA LEU A 51 -10.33 -18.65 3.22
C LEU A 51 -10.45 -19.59 2.02
N ARG A 52 -10.78 -19.02 0.85
CA ARG A 52 -10.74 -19.73 -0.44
C ARG A 52 -9.30 -19.91 -0.88
N LEU A 53 -8.99 -21.05 -1.47
CA LEU A 53 -7.66 -21.40 -1.96
C LEU A 53 -7.70 -21.64 -3.46
N ALA A 54 -6.92 -20.90 -4.23
CA ALA A 54 -6.75 -21.16 -5.65
C ALA A 54 -5.28 -21.25 -6.04
N VAL A 55 -4.98 -22.08 -7.02
CA VAL A 55 -3.63 -22.20 -7.58
C VAL A 55 -3.50 -21.28 -8.79
N VAL A 56 -2.44 -20.48 -8.83
CA VAL A 56 -2.11 -19.58 -9.96
C VAL A 56 -0.73 -19.90 -10.49
N THR A 57 -0.63 -20.51 -11.67
CA THR A 57 0.64 -21.08 -12.14
C THR A 57 0.94 -20.83 -13.63
N ASN A 58 2.23 -20.62 -13.93
CA ASN A 58 2.75 -20.52 -15.29
C ASN A 58 3.14 -21.91 -15.81
N GLN A 59 2.42 -22.45 -16.79
CA GLN A 59 2.62 -23.80 -17.33
C GLN A 59 3.03 -23.78 -18.81
N SER A 60 4.15 -23.11 -19.12
CA SER A 60 4.69 -23.00 -20.50
C SER A 60 5.10 -24.33 -21.14
N GLY A 61 5.17 -25.41 -20.37
CA GLY A 61 5.40 -26.75 -20.92
C GLY A 61 4.30 -27.20 -21.89
N LEU A 62 3.08 -26.66 -21.76
CA LEU A 62 1.97 -26.90 -22.69
C LEU A 62 2.26 -26.29 -24.07
N ALA A 63 2.55 -24.99 -24.15
CA ALA A 63 2.91 -24.33 -25.40
C ALA A 63 4.15 -24.95 -26.06
N ARG A 64 5.09 -25.45 -25.25
CA ARG A 64 6.33 -26.11 -25.71
C ARG A 64 6.15 -27.59 -26.07
N GLY A 65 4.98 -28.17 -25.88
CA GLY A 65 4.71 -29.59 -26.15
C GLY A 65 5.48 -30.57 -25.25
N LEU A 66 5.96 -30.13 -24.08
CA LEU A 66 6.74 -30.95 -23.13
C LEU A 66 5.86 -31.89 -22.31
N PHE A 67 4.59 -31.53 -22.12
CA PHE A 67 3.54 -32.39 -21.59
C PHE A 67 2.17 -31.98 -22.14
N THR A 68 1.20 -32.89 -22.05
CA THR A 68 -0.18 -32.68 -22.50
C THR A 68 -1.07 -32.12 -21.39
N GLU A 69 -2.20 -31.52 -21.75
CA GLU A 69 -3.22 -31.09 -20.79
C GLU A 69 -3.69 -32.23 -19.88
N ARG A 70 -3.86 -33.43 -20.43
CA ARG A 70 -4.22 -34.64 -19.65
C ARG A 70 -3.17 -34.97 -18.58
N GLN A 71 -1.89 -34.84 -18.91
CA GLN A 71 -0.80 -35.06 -17.95
C GLN A 71 -0.80 -33.99 -16.85
N MET A 72 -1.01 -32.74 -17.21
CA MET A 72 -1.14 -31.64 -16.24
C MET A 72 -2.31 -31.87 -15.29
N LEU A 73 -3.49 -32.24 -15.80
CA LEU A 73 -4.67 -32.55 -14.99
C LEU A 73 -4.41 -33.74 -14.04
N ALA A 74 -3.66 -34.75 -14.48
CA ALA A 74 -3.25 -35.85 -13.61
C ALA A 74 -2.32 -35.40 -12.47
N VAL A 75 -1.37 -34.50 -12.77
CA VAL A 75 -0.53 -33.86 -11.74
C VAL A 75 -1.38 -33.06 -10.75
N HIS A 76 -2.33 -32.25 -11.22
CA HIS A 76 -3.21 -31.46 -10.35
C HIS A 76 -4.08 -32.37 -9.45
N ALA A 77 -4.65 -33.44 -10.00
CA ALA A 77 -5.42 -34.41 -9.23
C ALA A 77 -4.56 -35.06 -8.12
N ARG A 78 -3.30 -35.39 -8.42
CA ARG A 78 -2.36 -35.92 -7.42
C ARG A 78 -2.02 -34.89 -6.34
N ILE A 79 -1.89 -33.62 -6.69
CA ILE A 79 -1.69 -32.54 -5.72
C ILE A 79 -2.91 -32.44 -4.78
N GLU A 80 -4.13 -32.46 -5.31
CA GLU A 80 -5.35 -32.41 -4.49
C GLU A 80 -5.55 -33.63 -3.60
N GLU A 81 -5.16 -34.82 -4.07
CA GLU A 81 -5.16 -36.04 -3.26
C GLU A 81 -4.30 -35.87 -2.00
N LEU A 82 -3.11 -35.27 -2.16
CA LEU A 82 -2.14 -35.08 -1.07
C LEU A 82 -2.48 -33.87 -0.18
N LEU A 83 -2.91 -32.76 -0.79
CA LEU A 83 -3.04 -31.46 -0.15
C LEU A 83 -4.49 -31.07 0.20
N GLY A 84 -5.47 -31.83 -0.29
CA GLY A 84 -6.88 -31.47 -0.25
C GLY A 84 -7.28 -30.55 -1.42
N PRO A 85 -8.59 -30.26 -1.55
CA PRO A 85 -9.15 -29.57 -2.71
C PRO A 85 -8.78 -28.08 -2.76
N PHE A 86 -8.74 -27.53 -3.96
CA PHE A 86 -8.70 -26.09 -4.22
C PHE A 86 -10.05 -25.62 -4.78
N ASP A 87 -10.39 -24.36 -4.53
CA ASP A 87 -11.59 -23.73 -5.08
C ASP A 87 -11.44 -23.42 -6.58
N ASP A 88 -10.20 -23.24 -7.07
CA ASP A 88 -9.92 -23.02 -8.49
C ASP A 88 -8.46 -23.32 -8.88
N TRP A 89 -8.25 -23.63 -10.16
CA TRP A 89 -6.94 -23.77 -10.81
C TRP A 89 -6.85 -22.82 -12.00
N VAL A 90 -6.07 -21.75 -11.86
CA VAL A 90 -5.90 -20.74 -12.90
C VAL A 90 -4.50 -20.86 -13.51
N ILE A 91 -4.46 -21.18 -14.80
CA ILE A 91 -3.25 -21.64 -15.47
C ILE A 91 -2.97 -20.73 -16.66
N CYS A 92 -1.71 -20.31 -16.81
CA CYS A 92 -1.24 -19.67 -18.02
C CYS A 92 -0.46 -20.71 -18.86
N PRO A 93 -1.00 -21.19 -20.00
CA PRO A 93 -0.35 -22.23 -20.81
C PRO A 93 0.77 -21.70 -21.72
N HIS A 94 0.87 -20.38 -21.83
CA HIS A 94 1.71 -19.64 -22.77
C HIS A 94 3.19 -19.62 -22.38
N ASP A 95 4.05 -19.53 -23.38
CA ASP A 95 5.46 -19.24 -23.24
C ASP A 95 5.76 -17.72 -23.23
N GLU A 96 7.05 -17.38 -23.32
CA GLU A 96 7.52 -16.00 -23.19
C GLU A 96 7.34 -15.17 -24.47
N THR A 97 7.10 -15.82 -25.61
CA THR A 97 6.94 -15.19 -26.92
C THR A 97 5.49 -14.84 -27.25
N ASP A 98 4.54 -15.45 -26.57
CA ASP A 98 3.09 -15.27 -26.81
C ASP A 98 2.56 -13.85 -26.51
N GLY A 99 3.30 -13.04 -25.73
CA GLY A 99 2.87 -11.68 -25.36
C GLY A 99 1.55 -11.62 -24.58
N CYS A 100 1.17 -12.70 -23.90
CA CYS A 100 -0.12 -12.78 -23.20
C CYS A 100 -0.16 -11.93 -21.91
N ALA A 101 -1.36 -11.50 -21.53
CA ALA A 101 -1.57 -10.76 -20.29
C ALA A 101 -1.68 -11.66 -19.04
N CYS A 102 -1.71 -13.00 -19.18
CA CYS A 102 -1.82 -13.91 -18.03
C CYS A 102 -0.48 -14.22 -17.36
N ARG A 103 0.59 -14.39 -18.14
CA ARG A 103 1.84 -14.99 -17.63
C ARG A 103 2.48 -14.08 -16.60
N LYS A 104 2.70 -14.60 -15.38
CA LYS A 104 3.43 -13.86 -14.33
C LYS A 104 4.79 -13.45 -14.88
N PRO A 105 5.19 -12.16 -14.79
CA PRO A 105 4.76 -11.17 -13.80
C PRO A 105 3.53 -10.32 -14.15
N ALA A 106 2.86 -10.56 -15.28
CA ALA A 106 1.60 -9.87 -15.57
C ALA A 106 0.50 -10.27 -14.55
N PRO A 107 -0.43 -9.36 -14.21
CA PRO A 107 -1.41 -9.59 -13.16
C PRO A 107 -2.60 -10.47 -13.59
N GLY A 108 -2.65 -10.93 -14.84
CA GLY A 108 -3.85 -11.58 -15.42
C GLY A 108 -4.31 -12.83 -14.68
N LEU A 109 -3.40 -13.68 -14.19
CA LEU A 109 -3.79 -14.85 -13.37
C LEU A 109 -4.45 -14.44 -12.05
N VAL A 110 -3.96 -13.38 -11.39
CA VAL A 110 -4.53 -12.88 -10.14
C VAL A 110 -5.95 -12.33 -10.38
N TYR A 111 -6.15 -11.55 -11.45
CA TYR A 111 -7.46 -11.05 -11.82
C TYR A 111 -8.44 -12.13 -12.24
N ALA A 112 -7.97 -13.16 -12.95
CA ALA A 112 -8.79 -14.30 -13.33
C ALA A 112 -9.26 -15.08 -12.09
N ALA A 113 -8.35 -15.38 -11.16
CA ALA A 113 -8.68 -16.07 -9.90
C ALA A 113 -9.63 -15.24 -9.02
N ALA A 114 -9.41 -13.93 -8.91
CA ALA A 114 -10.32 -13.07 -8.16
C ALA A 114 -11.74 -13.09 -8.74
N ARG A 115 -11.86 -13.08 -10.08
CA ARG A 115 -13.15 -13.10 -10.77
C ARG A 115 -13.88 -14.44 -10.63
N SER A 116 -13.18 -15.55 -10.85
CA SER A 116 -13.79 -16.90 -10.75
C SER A 116 -14.31 -17.19 -9.35
N LEU A 117 -13.59 -16.72 -8.33
CA LEU A 117 -13.97 -16.88 -6.94
C LEU A 117 -15.00 -15.85 -6.47
N GLY A 118 -15.33 -14.82 -7.24
CA GLY A 118 -16.24 -13.75 -6.81
C GLY A 118 -15.65 -12.87 -5.69
N THR A 119 -14.39 -12.46 -5.85
CA THR A 119 -13.68 -11.54 -4.96
C THR A 119 -12.98 -10.44 -5.76
N THR A 120 -12.12 -9.67 -5.09
CA THR A 120 -11.29 -8.62 -5.69
C THR A 120 -9.82 -8.90 -5.39
N ALA A 121 -8.91 -8.50 -6.28
CA ALA A 121 -7.47 -8.74 -6.10
C ALA A 121 -6.93 -8.15 -4.78
N ARG A 122 -7.46 -7.00 -4.33
CA ARG A 122 -7.14 -6.36 -3.04
C ARG A 122 -7.48 -7.21 -1.81
N ARG A 123 -8.34 -8.22 -1.94
CA ARG A 123 -8.71 -9.19 -0.88
C ARG A 123 -7.98 -10.53 -1.03
N CYS A 124 -7.08 -10.63 -2.01
CA CYS A 124 -6.22 -11.77 -2.24
C CYS A 124 -4.83 -11.55 -1.63
N VAL A 125 -4.22 -12.64 -1.19
CA VAL A 125 -2.78 -12.73 -0.92
C VAL A 125 -2.19 -13.84 -1.78
N LEU A 126 -1.15 -13.53 -2.56
CA LEU A 126 -0.41 -14.50 -3.36
C LEU A 126 0.84 -14.95 -2.61
N VAL A 127 0.95 -16.26 -2.39
CA VAL A 127 2.15 -16.92 -1.87
C VAL A 127 2.87 -17.58 -3.05
N GLY A 128 4.15 -17.26 -3.22
CA GLY A 128 5.00 -17.79 -4.31
C GLY A 128 6.46 -17.79 -3.91
N ASP A 129 7.32 -18.44 -4.68
CA ASP A 129 8.73 -18.65 -4.34
C ASP A 129 9.71 -17.79 -5.16
N ILE A 130 9.22 -17.09 -6.19
CA ILE A 130 10.06 -16.26 -7.06
C ILE A 130 9.54 -14.82 -7.20
N GLY A 131 10.40 -13.92 -7.69
CA GLY A 131 10.09 -12.50 -7.83
C GLY A 131 8.94 -12.21 -8.81
N ARG A 132 8.75 -13.06 -9.83
CA ARG A 132 7.63 -12.93 -10.79
C ARG A 132 6.25 -13.06 -10.11
N ASP A 133 6.14 -13.86 -9.05
CA ASP A 133 4.90 -13.98 -8.28
C ASP A 133 4.60 -12.69 -7.52
N MET A 134 5.63 -12.15 -6.86
CA MET A 134 5.50 -10.90 -6.11
C MET A 134 5.14 -9.73 -7.04
N ALA A 135 5.75 -9.68 -8.23
CA ALA A 135 5.43 -8.68 -9.24
C ALA A 135 3.97 -8.81 -9.72
N ALA A 136 3.48 -10.03 -9.99
CA ALA A 136 2.09 -10.25 -10.39
C ALA A 136 1.09 -9.89 -9.27
N ALA A 137 1.41 -10.21 -8.02
CA ALA A 137 0.61 -9.83 -6.86
C ALA A 137 0.45 -8.31 -6.77
N LEU A 138 1.58 -7.59 -6.77
CA LEU A 138 1.61 -6.14 -6.66
C LEU A 138 0.94 -5.47 -7.85
N ALA A 139 1.20 -5.93 -9.08
CA ALA A 139 0.59 -5.38 -10.29
C ALA A 139 -0.94 -5.58 -10.34
N ALA A 140 -1.48 -6.54 -9.57
CA ALA A 140 -2.92 -6.73 -9.41
C ALA A 140 -3.52 -5.93 -8.24
N GLY A 141 -2.69 -5.32 -7.39
CA GLY A 141 -3.12 -4.72 -6.12
C GLY A 141 -3.38 -5.73 -5.00
N ALA A 142 -2.94 -6.98 -5.18
CA ALA A 142 -2.98 -8.02 -4.15
C ALA A 142 -1.78 -7.90 -3.19
N SER A 143 -1.87 -8.58 -2.03
CA SER A 143 -0.70 -8.76 -1.17
C SER A 143 0.18 -9.90 -1.70
N GLY A 144 1.50 -9.80 -1.51
CA GLY A 144 2.45 -10.86 -1.85
C GLY A 144 3.22 -11.33 -0.62
N ILE A 145 3.46 -12.64 -0.51
CA ILE A 145 4.40 -13.23 0.45
C ILE A 145 5.32 -14.17 -0.30
N LEU A 146 6.61 -13.86 -0.31
CA LEU A 146 7.64 -14.70 -0.89
C LEU A 146 8.03 -15.81 0.10
N VAL A 147 8.09 -17.05 -0.37
CA VAL A 147 8.63 -18.20 0.35
C VAL A 147 9.89 -18.68 -0.37
N PRO A 148 11.09 -18.24 0.04
CA PRO A 148 12.31 -18.53 -0.71
C PRO A 148 12.66 -20.02 -0.72
N THR A 149 13.12 -20.48 -1.88
CA THR A 149 13.77 -21.77 -2.09
C THR A 149 15.27 -21.55 -2.30
N PRO A 150 16.10 -22.62 -2.35
CA PRO A 150 17.53 -22.47 -2.64
C PRO A 150 17.85 -21.82 -4.00
N VAL A 151 16.88 -21.74 -4.92
CA VAL A 151 17.05 -21.11 -6.25
C VAL A 151 16.49 -19.69 -6.32
N THR A 152 15.73 -19.25 -5.31
CA THR A 152 15.22 -17.87 -5.22
C THR A 152 16.39 -16.91 -5.10
N ARG A 153 16.39 -15.85 -5.90
CA ARG A 153 17.55 -14.97 -5.98
C ARG A 153 17.56 -13.96 -4.82
N PRO A 154 18.73 -13.58 -4.28
CA PRO A 154 18.82 -12.61 -3.19
C PRO A 154 18.14 -11.26 -3.50
N GLU A 155 18.21 -10.79 -4.74
CA GLU A 155 17.55 -9.56 -5.17
C GLU A 155 16.02 -9.66 -5.14
N GLU A 156 15.46 -10.85 -5.40
CA GLU A 156 14.01 -11.09 -5.31
C GLU A 156 13.55 -11.08 -3.86
N ILE A 157 14.35 -11.68 -2.96
CA ILE A 157 14.10 -11.64 -1.51
C ILE A 157 14.16 -10.21 -0.99
N ALA A 158 15.15 -9.43 -1.42
CA ALA A 158 15.30 -8.03 -1.01
C ALA A 158 14.14 -7.15 -1.49
N ALA A 159 13.61 -7.42 -2.70
CA ALA A 159 12.53 -6.66 -3.32
C ALA A 159 11.12 -7.10 -2.87
N ALA A 160 10.98 -8.27 -2.26
CA ALA A 160 9.69 -8.83 -1.88
C ALA A 160 8.97 -7.92 -0.86
N PRO A 161 7.64 -7.75 -0.98
CA PRO A 161 6.86 -6.99 -0.02
C PRO A 161 6.83 -7.66 1.36
N ALA A 162 6.81 -8.99 1.41
CA ALA A 162 6.96 -9.76 2.63
C ALA A 162 7.68 -11.07 2.32
N VAL A 163 8.42 -11.58 3.29
CA VAL A 163 9.15 -12.85 3.18
C VAL A 163 8.78 -13.73 4.36
N ALA A 164 8.42 -14.97 4.09
CA ALA A 164 8.27 -16.01 5.09
C ALA A 164 9.29 -17.13 4.81
N PRO A 165 9.86 -17.77 5.85
CA PRO A 165 10.87 -18.81 5.65
C PRO A 165 10.33 -20.08 5.01
N ASP A 166 9.03 -20.37 5.17
CA ASP A 166 8.35 -21.53 4.61
C ASP A 166 6.84 -21.26 4.47
N LEU A 167 6.12 -22.19 3.83
CA LEU A 167 4.66 -22.09 3.63
C LEU A 167 3.88 -22.06 4.96
N PRO A 168 4.18 -22.87 6.00
CA PRO A 168 3.56 -22.74 7.31
C PRO A 168 3.69 -21.33 7.92
N ALA A 169 4.86 -20.71 7.86
CA ALA A 169 5.08 -19.36 8.36
C ALA A 169 4.35 -18.30 7.52
N ALA A 170 4.24 -18.49 6.21
CA ALA A 170 3.41 -17.64 5.36
C ALA A 170 1.93 -17.69 5.79
N VAL A 171 1.42 -18.89 6.08
CA VAL A 171 0.06 -19.09 6.60
C VAL A 171 -0.11 -18.46 7.99
N ASP A 172 0.88 -18.59 8.88
CA ASP A 172 0.86 -17.92 10.18
C ASP A 172 0.71 -16.40 10.02
N GLU A 173 1.46 -15.81 9.10
CA GLU A 173 1.42 -14.37 8.85
C GLU A 173 0.07 -13.91 8.27
N ILE A 174 -0.50 -14.66 7.31
CA ILE A 174 -1.82 -14.38 6.75
C ILE A 174 -2.90 -14.39 7.85
N LEU A 175 -2.91 -15.42 8.67
CA LEU A 175 -3.90 -15.57 9.74
C LEU A 175 -3.70 -14.54 10.86
N ARG A 176 -2.44 -14.25 11.23
CA ARG A 176 -2.10 -13.24 12.23
C ARG A 176 -2.57 -11.85 11.79
N ARG A 177 -2.26 -11.44 10.56
CA ARG A 177 -2.69 -10.14 10.00
C ARG A 177 -4.21 -10.04 9.92
N THR A 178 -4.87 -11.10 9.47
CA THR A 178 -6.35 -11.15 9.38
C THR A 178 -7.02 -10.97 10.75
N ARG A 179 -6.45 -11.57 11.81
CA ARG A 179 -6.96 -11.41 13.18
C ARG A 179 -6.63 -10.04 13.76
N ALA A 180 -5.43 -9.51 13.49
CA ALA A 180 -4.94 -8.28 14.09
C ALA A 180 -5.83 -7.06 13.79
N VAL A 181 -6.47 -7.01 12.63
CA VAL A 181 -7.36 -5.90 12.23
C VAL A 181 -8.81 -6.06 12.69
N ARG A 182 -9.11 -7.09 13.50
CA ARG A 182 -10.44 -7.33 14.07
C ARG A 182 -10.41 -7.16 15.60
N PRO A 183 -11.28 -6.33 16.19
CA PRO A 183 -11.31 -6.20 17.65
C PRO A 183 -11.75 -7.52 18.29
N ALA A 184 -11.03 -7.94 19.34
CA ALA A 184 -11.39 -9.14 20.10
C ALA A 184 -12.74 -8.99 20.83
N ALA A 185 -13.05 -7.77 21.26
CA ALA A 185 -14.33 -7.37 21.82
C ALA A 185 -14.79 -6.07 21.13
N PRO A 186 -15.58 -6.16 20.04
CA PRO A 186 -16.12 -4.99 19.37
C PRO A 186 -17.00 -4.18 20.32
N ARG A 187 -16.90 -2.85 20.26
CA ARG A 187 -17.73 -1.97 21.09
C ARG A 187 -19.20 -2.03 20.67
N THR A 188 -20.10 -2.01 21.65
CA THR A 188 -21.55 -1.92 21.44
C THR A 188 -21.97 -0.45 21.51
N GLY A 189 -22.17 0.18 20.34
CA GLY A 189 -22.56 1.59 20.23
C GLY A 189 -21.39 2.55 20.03
N ARG A 190 -21.72 3.83 19.82
CA ARG A 190 -20.74 4.90 19.59
C ARG A 190 -20.29 5.51 20.93
N THR A 191 -19.00 5.58 21.17
CA THR A 191 -18.38 6.36 22.26
C THR A 191 -18.56 7.86 21.98
N GLY A 192 -18.33 8.74 22.96
CA GLY A 192 -18.47 10.19 22.76
C GLY A 192 -17.41 10.79 21.81
N THR A 193 -16.55 11.66 22.33
CA THR A 193 -15.48 12.29 21.53
C THR A 193 -14.20 11.48 21.63
N VAL A 194 -13.63 11.08 20.48
CA VAL A 194 -12.33 10.42 20.41
C VAL A 194 -11.30 11.34 19.77
N LEU A 195 -10.18 11.54 20.47
CA LEU A 195 -9.04 12.29 19.98
C LEU A 195 -8.07 11.33 19.28
N VAL A 196 -7.88 11.52 17.98
CA VAL A 196 -6.90 10.76 17.21
C VAL A 196 -5.63 11.59 17.05
N VAL A 197 -4.46 10.98 17.24
CA VAL A 197 -3.17 11.64 17.01
C VAL A 197 -2.46 11.00 15.82
N ARG A 198 -2.09 11.80 14.82
CA ARG A 198 -1.16 11.46 13.75
C ARG A 198 -0.48 12.73 13.24
N SER A 199 0.66 13.08 13.81
CA SER A 199 1.28 14.42 13.65
C SER A 199 2.37 14.51 12.57
N ASP A 200 2.52 13.45 11.80
CA ASP A 200 3.52 13.28 10.76
C ASP A 200 3.20 14.03 9.43
N SER A 201 3.80 13.59 8.32
CA SER A 201 3.62 14.19 6.99
C SER A 201 2.35 13.72 6.28
N VAL A 202 2.02 14.33 5.14
CA VAL A 202 0.91 13.93 4.26
C VAL A 202 0.79 12.42 4.08
N GLY A 203 1.89 11.74 3.73
CA GLY A 203 1.86 10.29 3.48
C GLY A 203 1.46 9.49 4.71
N ASP A 204 2.02 9.86 5.87
CA ASP A 204 1.77 9.22 7.16
C ASP A 204 0.31 9.36 7.61
N VAL A 205 -0.29 10.53 7.39
CA VAL A 205 -1.70 10.80 7.67
C VAL A 205 -2.59 9.96 6.75
N LEU A 206 -2.32 9.96 5.44
CA LEU A 206 -3.08 9.20 4.45
C LEU A 206 -3.10 7.70 4.75
N VAL A 207 -1.95 7.09 5.05
CA VAL A 207 -1.87 5.65 5.37
C VAL A 207 -2.60 5.28 6.66
N THR A 208 -2.85 6.24 7.55
CA THR A 208 -3.62 6.03 8.79
C THR A 208 -5.14 6.07 8.57
N GLY A 209 -5.58 6.52 7.39
CA GLY A 209 -6.99 6.71 7.04
C GLY A 209 -7.92 5.56 7.42
N PRO A 210 -7.62 4.28 7.10
CA PRO A 210 -8.48 3.16 7.50
C PRO A 210 -8.62 3.00 9.02
N GLY A 211 -7.55 3.23 9.79
CA GLY A 211 -7.61 3.24 11.25
C GLY A 211 -8.49 4.36 11.80
N ILE A 212 -8.40 5.56 11.22
CA ILE A 212 -9.26 6.71 11.56
C ILE A 212 -10.73 6.40 11.23
N ARG A 213 -11.03 5.82 10.06
CA ARG A 213 -12.41 5.42 9.72
C ARG A 213 -12.98 4.38 10.68
N ALA A 214 -12.16 3.43 11.14
CA ALA A 214 -12.57 2.47 12.16
C ALA A 214 -12.93 3.17 13.48
N VAL A 215 -12.13 4.16 13.92
CA VAL A 215 -12.46 5.00 15.09
C VAL A 215 -13.76 5.77 14.86
N ALA A 216 -13.92 6.41 13.70
CA ALA A 216 -15.10 7.20 13.35
C ALA A 216 -16.40 6.37 13.28
N ALA A 217 -16.32 5.09 12.91
CA ALA A 217 -17.47 4.19 12.95
C ALA A 217 -17.98 3.95 14.39
N GLY A 218 -17.07 3.98 15.38
CA GLY A 218 -17.37 3.74 16.78
C GLY A 218 -17.36 4.96 17.70
N ALA A 219 -17.14 6.18 17.19
CA ALA A 219 -17.09 7.43 17.96
C ALA A 219 -18.16 8.42 17.48
N GLN A 220 -18.81 9.18 18.35
CA GLN A 220 -19.78 10.23 17.97
C GLN A 220 -19.10 11.40 17.27
N ARG A 221 -17.88 11.74 17.70
CA ARG A 221 -17.04 12.80 17.13
C ARG A 221 -15.57 12.36 17.14
N VAL A 222 -14.85 12.63 16.06
CA VAL A 222 -13.41 12.40 15.91
C VAL A 222 -12.70 13.73 15.73
N VAL A 223 -11.77 14.03 16.64
CA VAL A 223 -10.88 15.18 16.54
C VAL A 223 -9.47 14.70 16.23
N LEU A 224 -8.91 15.10 15.09
CA LEU A 224 -7.57 14.71 14.67
C LEU A 224 -6.54 15.78 15.05
N LEU A 225 -5.59 15.43 15.91
CA LEU A 225 -4.36 16.19 16.12
C LEU A 225 -3.33 15.82 15.06
N CYS A 226 -2.96 16.76 14.20
CA CYS A 226 -1.92 16.61 13.19
C CYS A 226 -0.86 17.72 13.28
N GLY A 227 0.30 17.50 12.65
CA GLY A 227 1.31 18.54 12.45
C GLY A 227 1.03 19.35 11.18
N PRO A 228 1.68 20.52 10.99
CA PRO A 228 1.46 21.38 9.81
C PRO A 228 1.69 20.66 8.47
N ARG A 229 2.70 19.77 8.41
CA ARG A 229 3.01 18.99 7.20
C ARG A 229 1.99 17.90 6.85
N GLY A 230 1.13 17.53 7.80
CA GLY A 230 0.07 16.54 7.61
C GLY A 230 -1.32 17.18 7.44
N ARG A 231 -1.44 18.49 7.68
CA ARG A 231 -2.73 19.19 7.72
C ARG A 231 -3.55 19.00 6.47
N ALA A 232 -2.96 19.26 5.31
CA ALA A 232 -3.65 19.15 4.04
C ALA A 232 -4.22 17.73 3.83
N ALA A 233 -3.54 16.67 4.30
CA ALA A 233 -4.07 15.31 4.23
C ALA A 233 -5.21 15.07 5.23
N ALA A 234 -5.10 15.62 6.45
CA ALA A 234 -6.14 15.52 7.47
C ALA A 234 -7.49 16.04 6.96
N ASP A 235 -7.47 17.18 6.25
CA ASP A 235 -8.67 17.78 5.67
C ASP A 235 -9.30 16.94 4.55
N LEU A 236 -8.57 15.98 3.96
CA LEU A 236 -9.08 15.08 2.91
C LEU A 236 -9.57 13.74 3.44
N LEU A 237 -9.33 13.41 4.71
CA LEU A 237 -9.70 12.10 5.26
C LEU A 237 -11.18 12.03 5.62
N PRO A 238 -11.89 10.94 5.25
CA PRO A 238 -13.22 10.68 5.76
C PRO A 238 -13.19 10.27 7.23
N GLY A 239 -14.24 10.63 7.98
CA GLY A 239 -14.39 10.28 9.39
C GLY A 239 -13.63 11.19 10.36
N VAL A 240 -13.17 12.36 9.91
CA VAL A 240 -12.60 13.42 10.76
C VAL A 240 -13.61 14.56 10.84
N ASP A 241 -14.04 14.92 12.04
CA ASP A 241 -15.01 16.01 12.25
C ASP A 241 -14.30 17.35 12.48
N ASP A 242 -13.18 17.34 13.22
CA ASP A 242 -12.38 18.52 13.50
C ASP A 242 -10.88 18.21 13.44
N VAL A 243 -10.08 19.22 13.10
CA VAL A 243 -8.62 19.12 13.06
C VAL A 243 -8.00 20.13 14.03
N ILE A 244 -7.08 19.65 14.86
CA ILE A 244 -6.16 20.48 15.64
C ILE A 244 -4.80 20.37 14.97
N GLU A 245 -4.31 21.49 14.45
CA GLU A 245 -2.97 21.58 13.90
C GLU A 245 -2.01 22.10 14.98
N TRP A 246 -0.99 21.31 15.30
CA TRP A 246 0.04 21.72 16.25
C TRP A 246 1.40 21.09 15.93
N PRO A 247 2.50 21.85 15.85
CA PRO A 247 3.84 21.30 15.65
C PRO A 247 4.32 20.59 16.92
N LEU A 248 4.64 19.29 16.83
CA LEU A 248 5.17 18.52 17.96
C LEU A 248 6.71 18.43 17.87
N PRO A 249 7.47 18.97 18.85
CA PRO A 249 8.93 19.05 18.76
C PRO A 249 9.65 17.69 18.80
N TRP A 250 8.97 16.61 19.22
CA TRP A 250 9.51 15.24 19.16
C TRP A 250 9.11 14.48 17.87
N ILE A 251 8.34 15.10 16.97
CA ILE A 251 7.93 14.53 15.67
C ILE A 251 8.52 15.32 14.51
N ASP A 252 8.64 16.65 14.63
CA ASP A 252 9.14 17.50 13.56
C ASP A 252 10.55 17.08 13.11
N ARG A 253 10.78 17.00 11.80
CA ARG A 253 12.09 16.74 11.19
C ARG A 253 13.10 17.87 11.42
N SER A 254 12.64 19.08 11.76
CA SER A 254 13.46 20.23 12.07
C SER A 254 12.99 20.85 13.39
N PRO A 255 13.16 20.11 14.50
CA PRO A 255 12.53 20.49 15.76
C PRO A 255 13.19 21.72 16.38
N GLY A 256 12.38 22.66 16.84
CA GLY A 256 12.82 23.68 17.79
C GLY A 256 13.00 23.09 19.19
N PRO A 257 13.55 23.87 20.15
CA PRO A 257 13.58 23.46 21.55
C PRO A 257 12.15 23.27 22.08
N VAL A 258 12.00 22.37 23.05
CA VAL A 258 10.71 22.20 23.75
C VAL A 258 10.41 23.45 24.57
N ASP A 259 9.34 24.17 24.21
CA ASP A 259 8.89 25.36 24.93
C ASP A 259 7.78 25.00 25.95
N PRO A 260 8.01 25.21 27.27
CA PRO A 260 7.00 24.96 28.30
C PRO A 260 5.71 25.80 28.16
N ALA A 261 5.77 26.99 27.57
CA ALA A 261 4.58 27.80 27.31
C ALA A 261 3.73 27.17 26.20
N ASP A 262 4.38 26.73 25.12
CA ASP A 262 3.73 26.02 24.01
C ASP A 262 3.09 24.70 24.47
N LEU A 263 3.82 23.87 25.23
CA LEU A 263 3.26 22.61 25.75
C LEU A 263 2.06 22.82 26.68
N ARG A 264 2.07 23.91 27.48
CA ARG A 264 0.91 24.28 28.31
C ARG A 264 -0.28 24.71 27.45
N ALA A 265 -0.03 25.48 26.39
CA ALA A 265 -1.07 25.90 25.45
C ALA A 265 -1.67 24.70 24.71
N LEU A 266 -0.84 23.77 24.23
CA LEU A 266 -1.27 22.51 23.62
C LEU A 266 -2.11 21.70 24.62
N THR A 267 -1.61 21.48 25.83
CA THR A 267 -2.33 20.71 26.86
C THR A 267 -3.69 21.34 27.17
N GLY A 268 -3.76 22.68 27.29
CA GLY A 268 -5.03 23.40 27.45
C GLY A 268 -5.97 23.21 26.27
N ARG A 269 -5.45 23.24 25.04
CA ARG A 269 -6.24 22.97 23.83
C ARG A 269 -6.76 21.54 23.78
N LEU A 270 -5.96 20.56 24.18
CA LEU A 270 -6.36 19.15 24.27
C LEU A 270 -7.45 18.95 25.34
N ALA A 271 -7.33 19.62 26.49
CA ALA A 271 -8.34 19.56 27.56
C ALA A 271 -9.70 20.13 27.10
N GLN A 272 -9.69 21.21 26.30
CA GLN A 272 -10.89 21.81 25.73
C GLN A 272 -11.65 20.88 24.76
N VAL A 273 -10.99 19.84 24.22
CA VAL A 273 -11.67 18.86 23.35
C VAL A 273 -12.71 18.06 24.15
N GLY A 274 -12.45 17.81 25.44
CA GLY A 274 -13.31 16.94 26.26
C GLY A 274 -13.34 15.50 25.74
N ALA A 275 -12.18 14.97 25.32
CA ALA A 275 -12.09 13.64 24.74
C ALA A 275 -12.27 12.54 25.80
N ASP A 276 -13.17 11.60 25.52
CA ASP A 276 -13.41 10.41 26.35
C ASP A 276 -12.33 9.34 26.14
N GLU A 277 -11.67 9.36 24.98
CA GLU A 277 -10.62 8.41 24.64
C GLU A 277 -9.66 9.04 23.62
N ALA A 278 -8.40 8.62 23.64
CA ALA A 278 -7.44 8.95 22.61
C ALA A 278 -6.81 7.71 21.98
N VAL A 279 -6.61 7.77 20.66
CA VAL A 279 -5.89 6.75 19.89
C VAL A 279 -4.69 7.41 19.22
N VAL A 280 -3.48 7.00 19.62
CA VAL A 280 -2.23 7.62 19.19
C VAL A 280 -1.55 6.75 18.13
N PHE A 281 -1.64 7.18 16.87
CA PHE A 281 -0.94 6.58 15.76
C PHE A 281 0.42 7.24 15.58
N THR A 282 1.48 6.52 15.96
CA THR A 282 2.87 6.87 15.68
C THR A 282 3.43 6.00 14.60
N SER A 283 4.44 6.44 13.87
CA SER A 283 5.23 5.55 13.00
C SER A 283 6.05 4.57 13.85
N TYR A 284 6.48 3.44 13.29
CA TYR A 284 7.17 2.34 14.01
C TYR A 284 8.48 2.69 14.77
N HIS A 285 8.94 3.93 14.67
CA HIS A 285 10.19 4.44 15.24
C HIS A 285 9.96 5.65 16.16
N GLN A 286 8.70 6.00 16.40
CA GLN A 286 8.30 7.15 17.19
C GLN A 286 7.68 6.68 18.50
N SER A 287 7.99 7.40 19.58
CA SER A 287 7.38 7.14 20.88
C SER A 287 6.03 7.85 20.99
N PRO A 288 4.96 7.15 21.42
CA PRO A 288 3.68 7.79 21.75
C PRO A 288 3.70 8.46 23.13
N LEU A 289 4.72 8.19 23.96
CA LEU A 289 4.71 8.54 25.37
C LEU A 289 4.73 10.05 25.65
N PRO A 290 5.44 10.91 24.88
CA PRO A 290 5.39 12.35 25.10
C PRO A 290 3.99 12.93 24.95
N ILE A 291 3.26 12.55 23.89
CA ILE A 291 1.88 13.01 23.70
C ILE A 291 0.92 12.34 24.68
N ALA A 292 1.14 11.07 25.05
CA ALA A 292 0.33 10.39 26.06
C ALA A 292 0.42 11.08 27.43
N LEU A 293 1.58 11.60 27.81
CA LEU A 293 1.74 12.42 29.02
C LEU A 293 0.89 13.68 28.96
N LEU A 294 0.91 14.43 27.85
CA LEU A 294 0.09 15.63 27.70
C LEU A 294 -1.42 15.30 27.70
N LEU A 295 -1.81 14.18 27.08
CA LEU A 295 -3.20 13.71 27.09
C LEU A 295 -3.66 13.34 28.51
N ARG A 296 -2.80 12.72 29.33
CA ARG A 296 -3.09 12.49 30.76
C ARG A 296 -3.23 13.80 31.53
N MET A 297 -2.35 14.76 31.30
CA MET A 297 -2.45 16.10 31.91
C MET A 297 -3.70 16.86 31.46
N ALA A 298 -4.17 16.61 30.24
CA ALA A 298 -5.42 17.14 29.70
C ALA A 298 -6.67 16.41 30.22
N GLY A 299 -6.51 15.36 31.04
CA GLY A 299 -7.61 14.62 31.65
C GLY A 299 -8.22 13.51 30.79
N VAL A 300 -7.56 13.09 29.71
CA VAL A 300 -8.06 12.01 28.85
C VAL A 300 -8.04 10.68 29.62
N PRO A 301 -9.18 10.02 29.86
CA PRO A 301 -9.26 8.90 30.78
C PRO A 301 -8.78 7.59 30.16
N ARG A 302 -8.89 7.44 28.83
CA ARG A 302 -8.45 6.23 28.12
C ARG A 302 -7.52 6.55 26.96
N ILE A 303 -6.35 5.93 26.89
CA ILE A 303 -5.34 6.15 25.84
C ILE A 303 -4.86 4.82 25.28
N SER A 304 -4.95 4.68 23.97
CA SER A 304 -4.48 3.51 23.22
C SER A 304 -3.34 3.90 22.28
N ALA A 305 -2.22 3.16 22.29
CA ALA A 305 -1.11 3.41 21.36
C ALA A 305 -0.30 2.14 21.08
N ILE A 306 0.47 2.17 19.98
CA ILE A 306 1.54 1.20 19.75
C ILE A 306 2.80 1.67 20.47
N SER A 307 3.35 0.83 21.36
CA SER A 307 4.55 1.17 22.13
C SER A 307 5.38 -0.07 22.45
N ASP A 308 6.63 -0.07 22.00
CA ASP A 308 7.64 -1.05 22.41
C ASP A 308 8.19 -0.76 23.81
N ASP A 309 8.13 0.50 24.25
CA ASP A 309 8.52 0.90 25.60
C ASP A 309 7.43 0.60 26.63
N TYR A 310 7.84 0.37 27.88
CA TYR A 310 6.93 0.27 29.01
C TYR A 310 6.29 1.64 29.30
N PRO A 311 4.94 1.77 29.24
CA PRO A 311 4.28 3.08 29.31
C PRO A 311 3.93 3.55 30.72
N GLY A 312 4.12 2.73 31.75
CA GLY A 312 3.55 3.00 33.08
C GLY A 312 2.03 3.19 33.00
N SER A 313 1.51 4.26 33.62
CA SER A 313 0.08 4.62 33.59
C SER A 313 -0.33 5.48 32.38
N LEU A 314 0.60 5.76 31.44
CA LEU A 314 0.32 6.65 30.31
C LEU A 314 -0.59 6.00 29.26
N LEU A 315 -0.60 4.67 29.12
CA LEU A 315 -1.42 3.95 28.17
C LEU A 315 -2.29 2.91 28.88
N ASP A 316 -3.58 2.88 28.54
CA ASP A 316 -4.52 1.83 28.99
C ASP A 316 -4.50 0.63 28.05
N VAL A 317 -4.26 0.88 26.76
CA VAL A 317 -4.04 -0.16 25.76
C VAL A 317 -2.66 0.04 25.16
N ARG A 318 -1.73 -0.83 25.53
CA ARG A 318 -0.44 -0.98 24.89
C ARG A 318 -0.53 -2.06 23.82
N HIS A 319 -0.52 -1.65 22.56
CA HIS A 319 -0.45 -2.56 21.43
C HIS A 319 1.00 -2.72 20.94
N GLN A 320 1.34 -3.87 20.39
CA GLN A 320 2.65 -4.13 19.80
C GLN A 320 2.45 -4.76 18.43
N VAL A 321 3.21 -4.29 17.45
CA VAL A 321 3.10 -4.74 16.06
C VAL A 321 4.49 -5.03 15.52
N PRO A 322 4.72 -6.21 14.91
CA PRO A 322 5.99 -6.50 14.26
C PRO A 322 6.33 -5.48 13.17
N VAL A 323 7.64 -5.27 12.95
CA VAL A 323 8.13 -4.49 11.80
C VAL A 323 7.75 -5.20 10.49
N GLY A 324 7.50 -4.43 9.43
CA GLY A 324 7.17 -4.97 8.10
C GLY A 324 5.66 -5.12 7.85
N VAL A 325 4.81 -4.94 8.86
CA VAL A 325 3.36 -4.83 8.65
C VAL A 325 3.03 -3.53 7.92
N PRO A 326 2.21 -3.54 6.85
CA PRO A 326 1.80 -2.31 6.16
C PRO A 326 1.25 -1.25 7.14
N GLU A 327 1.66 0.00 6.97
CA GLU A 327 1.22 1.10 7.87
C GLU A 327 -0.33 1.19 8.01
N PRO A 328 -1.13 1.01 6.94
CA PRO A 328 -2.60 0.99 7.09
C PRO A 328 -3.13 -0.16 7.94
N GLU A 329 -2.47 -1.33 7.89
CA GLU A 329 -2.84 -2.48 8.73
C GLU A 329 -2.39 -2.30 10.16
N ARG A 330 -1.24 -1.67 10.38
CA ARG A 330 -0.75 -1.30 11.70
C ARG A 330 -1.67 -0.28 12.37
N ALA A 331 -2.19 0.69 11.62
CA ALA A 331 -3.22 1.61 12.10
C ALA A 331 -4.53 0.87 12.42
N LEU A 332 -5.01 0.01 11.52
CA LEU A 332 -6.20 -0.79 11.78
C LEU A 332 -6.05 -1.72 12.98
N SER A 333 -4.87 -2.31 13.21
CA SER A 333 -4.65 -3.20 14.34
C SER A 333 -4.64 -2.46 15.67
N LEU A 334 -4.13 -1.23 15.72
CA LEU A 334 -4.27 -0.38 16.90
C LEU A 334 -5.73 0.03 17.14
N ALA A 335 -6.47 0.40 16.08
CA ALA A 335 -7.90 0.71 16.21
C ALA A 335 -8.68 -0.51 16.75
N ALA A 336 -8.39 -1.71 16.23
CA ALA A 336 -8.95 -2.97 16.69
C ALA A 336 -8.58 -3.28 18.16
N ALA A 337 -7.32 -3.06 18.56
CA ALA A 337 -6.90 -3.21 19.96
C ALA A 337 -7.62 -2.23 20.91
N ALA A 338 -7.95 -1.03 20.43
CA ALA A 338 -8.79 -0.05 21.13
C ALA A 338 -10.29 -0.37 21.09
N GLY A 339 -10.71 -1.46 20.41
CA GLY A 339 -12.10 -1.93 20.33
C GLY A 339 -12.90 -1.35 19.14
N PHE A 340 -12.26 -0.57 18.27
CA PHE A 340 -12.89 -0.01 17.09
C PHE A 340 -12.80 -0.97 15.90
N ALA A 341 -13.80 -0.93 15.01
CA ALA A 341 -13.84 -1.71 13.78
C ALA A 341 -14.28 -0.83 12.61
N LEU A 342 -13.87 -1.18 11.40
CA LEU A 342 -14.47 -0.62 10.20
C LEU A 342 -15.98 -0.91 10.18
N ALA A 343 -16.76 0.05 9.64
CA ALA A 343 -18.19 -0.13 9.46
C ALA A 343 -18.49 -1.33 8.54
N PRO A 344 -19.64 -2.01 8.71
CA PRO A 344 -20.04 -3.08 7.80
C PRO A 344 -20.00 -2.61 6.33
N GLY A 345 -19.24 -3.31 5.49
CA GLY A 345 -19.08 -2.97 4.06
C GLY A 345 -17.96 -1.97 3.76
N ASP A 346 -17.35 -1.31 4.75
CA ASP A 346 -16.12 -0.55 4.54
C ASP A 346 -14.93 -1.50 4.46
N GLU A 347 -14.02 -1.22 3.53
CA GLU A 347 -12.86 -2.07 3.27
C GLU A 347 -11.58 -1.44 3.82
N PRO A 348 -10.58 -2.25 4.19
CA PRO A 348 -9.28 -1.77 4.62
C PRO A 348 -8.49 -1.25 3.42
N ALA A 349 -8.89 -0.10 2.86
CA ALA A 349 -8.25 0.58 1.73
C ALA A 349 -8.13 2.09 2.02
N LEU A 350 -7.16 2.76 1.41
CA LEU A 350 -7.05 4.22 1.53
C LEU A 350 -8.22 4.88 0.79
N ARG A 351 -8.78 5.97 1.35
CA ARG A 351 -9.89 6.72 0.77
C ARG A 351 -9.80 8.19 1.16
N LEU A 352 -10.31 9.05 0.29
CA LEU A 352 -10.55 10.47 0.56
C LEU A 352 -12.05 10.73 0.72
N ARG A 353 -12.42 11.93 1.18
CA ARG A 353 -13.83 12.36 1.23
C ARG A 353 -14.41 12.52 -0.18
N ASP A 354 -15.67 12.13 -0.35
CA ASP A 354 -16.34 12.15 -1.66
C ASP A 354 -16.58 13.57 -2.18
N ASP A 355 -16.76 14.57 -1.31
CA ASP A 355 -16.95 15.97 -1.70
C ASP A 355 -15.70 16.57 -2.37
N VAL A 356 -14.50 16.12 -1.97
CA VAL A 356 -13.23 16.49 -2.59
C VAL A 356 -13.14 15.99 -4.03
N LEU A 357 -13.61 14.76 -4.28
CA LEU A 357 -13.54 14.12 -5.59
C LEU A 357 -14.73 14.50 -6.49
N GLY A 358 -15.92 14.69 -5.92
CA GLY A 358 -17.18 15.01 -6.60
C GLY A 358 -17.23 16.41 -7.21
N ALA A 359 -16.48 17.37 -6.67
CA ALA A 359 -16.33 18.69 -7.28
C ALA A 359 -15.67 18.65 -8.68
N ALA A 360 -15.04 17.52 -9.06
CA ALA A 360 -14.45 17.33 -10.38
C ALA A 360 -15.48 17.12 -11.50
N GLN A 361 -16.69 16.64 -11.20
CA GLN A 361 -17.73 16.43 -12.23
C GLN A 361 -18.51 17.72 -12.59
N VAL A 362 -18.57 18.70 -11.68
CA VAL A 362 -19.36 19.93 -11.88
C VAL A 362 -18.56 21.05 -12.58
N ALA A 363 -17.22 20.96 -12.61
CA ALA A 363 -16.37 21.92 -13.32
C ALA A 363 -15.96 21.47 -14.74
N LEU A 364 -16.62 20.43 -15.28
CA LEU A 364 -16.38 19.90 -16.64
C LEU A 364 -17.49 20.28 -17.65
N SER A 365 -18.45 21.10 -17.24
CA SER A 365 -19.40 21.75 -18.16
C SER A 365 -19.63 23.20 -17.74
N ASP A 366 -19.37 24.11 -18.66
CA ASP A 366 -19.66 25.55 -18.63
C ASP A 366 -18.83 26.43 -17.68
N ALA A 367 -17.56 26.65 -18.06
CA ALA A 367 -16.80 27.82 -17.63
C ALA A 367 -16.76 28.90 -18.72
N THR A 368 -17.90 29.56 -18.95
CA THR A 368 -17.94 30.93 -19.47
C THR A 368 -18.44 31.87 -18.39
N ALA A 369 -17.53 32.35 -17.53
CA ALA A 369 -17.50 33.70 -16.95
C ALA A 369 -16.59 33.77 -15.71
N ALA A 370 -15.55 34.60 -15.81
CA ALA A 370 -14.87 35.34 -14.75
C ALA A 370 -14.32 34.59 -13.52
N SER A 371 -13.09 34.08 -13.63
CA SER A 371 -12.10 34.01 -12.53
C SER A 371 -10.70 33.80 -13.11
N GLU A 372 -9.74 34.65 -12.73
CA GLU A 372 -8.36 34.74 -13.26
C GLU A 372 -7.43 33.64 -12.70
N ALA A 373 -7.67 32.38 -13.07
CA ALA A 373 -6.67 31.31 -13.01
C ALA A 373 -6.62 30.63 -14.39
N PRO A 374 -5.44 30.22 -14.91
CA PRO A 374 -5.39 29.55 -16.20
C PRO A 374 -6.14 28.22 -16.07
N ALA A 375 -7.33 28.16 -16.68
CA ALA A 375 -8.06 26.92 -16.89
C ALA A 375 -7.33 26.10 -17.97
N THR A 376 -6.20 25.49 -17.61
CA THR A 376 -5.65 24.37 -18.38
C THR A 376 -6.65 23.24 -18.25
N ALA A 377 -7.49 23.05 -19.28
CA ALA A 377 -8.37 21.89 -19.38
C ALA A 377 -7.52 20.63 -19.17
N LEU A 378 -7.76 19.93 -18.05
CA LEU A 378 -7.04 18.72 -17.72
C LEU A 378 -7.31 17.68 -18.82
N PRO A 379 -6.28 16.97 -19.32
CA PRO A 379 -6.47 15.82 -20.18
C PRO A 379 -7.52 14.87 -19.61
N THR A 380 -8.66 14.66 -20.27
CA THR A 380 -9.62 13.63 -19.85
C THR A 380 -9.24 12.30 -20.49
N GLY A 381 -8.92 11.29 -19.67
CA GLY A 381 -8.54 9.95 -20.11
C GLY A 381 -7.20 9.91 -20.85
N ASP A 382 -6.37 8.91 -20.57
CA ASP A 382 -5.10 8.64 -21.27
C ASP A 382 -3.93 9.61 -21.03
N PHE A 383 -3.65 9.93 -19.78
CA PHE A 383 -2.38 10.54 -19.38
C PHE A 383 -1.71 9.81 -18.21
N VAL A 384 -0.38 9.93 -18.15
CA VAL A 384 0.47 9.45 -17.07
C VAL A 384 0.94 10.65 -16.25
N VAL A 385 0.81 10.58 -14.94
CA VAL A 385 1.37 11.60 -14.05
C VAL A 385 2.79 11.22 -13.67
N VAL A 386 3.74 12.15 -13.77
CA VAL A 386 5.08 12.02 -13.19
C VAL A 386 5.21 13.03 -12.06
N HIS A 387 5.53 12.55 -10.87
CA HIS A 387 5.76 13.40 -9.70
C HIS A 387 7.22 13.26 -9.24
N PRO A 388 8.13 14.15 -9.68
CA PRO A 388 9.57 14.06 -9.36
C PRO A 388 9.91 14.48 -7.92
N GLY A 389 8.99 15.17 -7.23
CA GLY A 389 9.18 15.73 -5.91
C GLY A 389 9.33 14.71 -4.78
N SER A 390 10.10 15.05 -3.75
CA SER A 390 10.25 14.26 -2.53
C SER A 390 10.72 15.11 -1.36
N SER A 391 10.05 14.97 -0.21
CA SER A 391 10.46 15.62 1.05
C SER A 391 11.72 15.01 1.69
N ALA A 392 12.21 13.88 1.19
CA ALA A 392 13.44 13.23 1.63
C ALA A 392 14.37 13.05 0.43
N PRO A 393 15.51 13.78 0.36
CA PRO A 393 16.46 13.68 -0.75
C PRO A 393 16.92 12.26 -1.08
N ALA A 394 17.08 11.39 -0.07
CA ALA A 394 17.44 9.97 -0.26
C ALA A 394 16.39 9.13 -1.01
N ARG A 395 15.21 9.70 -1.27
CA ARG A 395 14.07 9.07 -1.97
C ARG A 395 13.72 9.80 -3.27
N ALA A 396 14.44 10.87 -3.59
CA ALA A 396 14.22 11.66 -4.78
C ALA A 396 14.94 11.03 -5.97
N CYS A 397 14.20 10.65 -7.02
CA CYS A 397 14.83 10.30 -8.28
C CYS A 397 15.51 11.56 -8.87
N PRO A 398 16.77 11.47 -9.36
CA PRO A 398 17.46 12.63 -9.91
C PRO A 398 16.68 13.32 -11.02
N ALA A 399 16.71 14.66 -11.05
CA ALA A 399 15.92 15.46 -11.99
C ALA A 399 16.19 15.11 -13.47
N ASN A 400 17.44 14.85 -13.84
CA ASN A 400 17.81 14.39 -15.18
C ASN A 400 17.19 13.04 -15.50
N ARG A 401 17.20 12.10 -14.55
CA ARG A 401 16.58 10.80 -14.74
C ARG A 401 15.06 10.89 -14.86
N CYS A 402 14.42 11.75 -14.07
CA CYS A 402 12.99 12.07 -14.23
C CYS A 402 12.68 12.63 -15.63
N ALA A 403 13.53 13.51 -16.17
CA ALA A 403 13.39 14.03 -17.52
C ALA A 403 13.53 12.92 -18.58
N ASP A 404 14.49 12.00 -18.42
CA ASP A 404 14.64 10.83 -19.31
C ASP A 404 13.38 9.93 -19.28
N ILE A 405 12.80 9.73 -18.09
CA ILE A 405 11.55 9.00 -17.91
C ILE A 405 10.40 9.69 -18.65
N VAL A 406 10.26 11.01 -18.52
CA VAL A 406 9.25 11.79 -19.25
C VAL A 406 9.45 11.63 -20.77
N ALA A 407 10.68 11.79 -21.26
CA ALA A 407 10.99 11.63 -22.68
C ALA A 407 10.64 10.23 -23.19
N ALA A 408 10.97 9.18 -22.43
CA ALA A 408 10.66 7.79 -22.79
C ALA A 408 9.15 7.51 -22.82
N LEU A 409 8.39 8.05 -21.86
CA LEU A 409 6.92 7.93 -21.83
C LEU A 409 6.28 8.65 -23.02
N VAL A 410 6.74 9.86 -23.36
CA VAL A 410 6.27 10.61 -24.53
C VAL A 410 6.60 9.87 -25.83
N ALA A 411 7.83 9.36 -25.97
CA ALA A 411 8.23 8.53 -27.10
C ALA A 411 7.43 7.22 -27.19
N GLY A 412 6.98 6.69 -26.05
CA GLY A 412 6.05 5.56 -25.94
C GLY A 412 4.59 5.90 -26.27
N GLY A 413 4.28 7.15 -26.64
CA GLY A 413 2.95 7.60 -27.03
C GLY A 413 2.05 8.05 -25.87
N HIS A 414 2.59 8.19 -24.65
CA HIS A 414 1.82 8.63 -23.50
C HIS A 414 1.78 10.16 -23.41
N ARG A 415 0.60 10.72 -23.09
CA ARG A 415 0.49 12.11 -22.64
C ARG A 415 1.02 12.17 -21.20
N VAL A 416 1.98 13.05 -20.94
CA VAL A 416 2.61 13.14 -19.61
C VAL A 416 2.25 14.45 -18.94
N VAL A 417 1.81 14.38 -17.69
CA VAL A 417 1.57 15.53 -16.80
C VAL A 417 2.59 15.48 -15.67
N VAL A 418 3.36 16.54 -15.50
CA VAL A 418 4.35 16.68 -14.43
C VAL A 418 3.73 17.48 -13.30
N THR A 419 3.76 16.95 -12.08
CA THR A 419 3.18 17.60 -10.89
C THR A 419 4.24 17.82 -9.81
N GLY A 420 4.01 18.79 -8.93
CA GLY A 420 4.92 19.10 -7.82
C GLY A 420 4.28 20.10 -6.88
N GLY A 421 4.82 20.20 -5.66
CA GLY A 421 4.43 21.24 -4.70
C GLY A 421 4.87 22.65 -5.14
N PRO A 422 4.44 23.70 -4.40
CA PRO A 422 4.79 25.09 -4.71
C PRO A 422 6.29 25.36 -4.72
N ASP A 423 7.06 24.66 -3.87
CA ASP A 423 8.52 24.78 -3.76
C ASP A 423 9.26 23.95 -4.83
N GLU A 424 8.54 23.22 -5.68
CA GLU A 424 9.11 22.30 -6.67
C GLU A 424 8.92 22.80 -8.12
N ARG A 425 8.54 24.07 -8.31
CA ARG A 425 8.30 24.69 -9.63
C ARG A 425 9.52 24.61 -10.57
N GLU A 426 10.71 24.87 -10.06
CA GLU A 426 11.93 24.78 -10.88
C GLU A 426 12.24 23.33 -11.30
N LEU A 427 12.03 22.37 -10.38
CA LEU A 427 12.22 20.95 -10.65
C LEU A 427 11.25 20.45 -11.73
N THR A 428 9.97 20.79 -11.57
CA THR A 428 8.90 20.37 -12.48
C THR A 428 9.02 21.01 -13.85
N ALA A 429 9.41 22.29 -13.94
CA ALA A 429 9.72 22.95 -15.22
C ALA A 429 10.88 22.26 -15.96
N ARG A 430 11.94 21.87 -15.24
CA ARG A 430 13.08 21.14 -15.84
C ARG A 430 12.69 19.75 -16.34
N VAL A 431 11.87 19.03 -15.59
CA VAL A 431 11.44 17.66 -15.93
C VAL A 431 10.42 17.68 -17.07
N SER A 432 9.48 18.62 -17.07
CA SER A 432 8.44 18.76 -18.10
C SER A 432 8.98 19.23 -19.45
N ALA A 433 10.11 19.94 -19.48
CA ALA A 433 10.79 20.36 -20.72
C ALA A 433 11.12 19.18 -21.67
N ALA A 434 11.13 17.95 -21.16
CA ALA A 434 11.29 16.72 -21.95
C ALA A 434 10.01 16.28 -22.72
N GLY A 435 8.95 17.10 -22.74
CA GLY A 435 7.73 16.86 -23.52
C GLY A 435 6.45 16.65 -22.71
N GLY A 436 6.46 16.95 -21.40
CA GLY A 436 5.30 16.87 -20.52
C GLY A 436 4.59 18.21 -20.31
N THR A 437 3.34 18.17 -19.84
CA THR A 437 2.60 19.36 -19.38
C THR A 437 2.95 19.64 -17.92
N ASP A 438 3.46 20.83 -17.62
CA ASP A 438 3.83 21.24 -16.27
C ASP A 438 2.63 21.76 -15.47
N LEU A 439 2.37 21.16 -14.30
CA LEU A 439 1.41 21.62 -13.30
C LEU A 439 2.08 21.81 -11.92
N GLY A 440 3.41 21.93 -11.89
CA GLY A 440 4.18 22.16 -10.67
C GLY A 440 3.75 23.41 -9.92
N GLY A 441 3.39 23.24 -8.65
CA GLY A 441 2.96 24.34 -7.78
C GLY A 441 1.67 25.05 -8.24
N ALA A 442 0.92 24.44 -9.17
CA ALA A 442 -0.33 24.98 -9.70
C ALA A 442 -1.57 24.50 -8.92
N VAL A 443 -1.44 23.41 -8.18
CA VAL A 443 -2.54 22.80 -7.41
C VAL A 443 -2.14 22.52 -5.97
N ASP A 444 -3.13 22.56 -5.08
CA ASP A 444 -3.02 22.06 -3.72
C ASP A 444 -3.18 20.52 -3.68
N LEU A 445 -3.15 19.93 -2.48
CA LEU A 445 -3.25 18.48 -2.32
C LEU A 445 -4.59 17.93 -2.83
N ALA A 446 -5.69 18.67 -2.65
CA ALA A 446 -7.01 18.31 -3.15
C ALA A 446 -7.05 18.33 -4.69
N GLY A 447 -6.45 19.34 -5.32
CA GLY A 447 -6.30 19.43 -6.76
C GLY A 447 -5.40 18.33 -7.32
N LEU A 448 -4.30 17.98 -6.64
CA LEU A 448 -3.48 16.83 -7.00
C LEU A 448 -4.28 15.53 -6.95
N ALA A 449 -5.12 15.33 -5.92
CA ALA A 449 -5.98 14.15 -5.83
C ALA A 449 -6.94 14.04 -7.02
N ARG A 450 -7.54 15.17 -7.45
CA ARG A 450 -8.43 15.23 -8.62
C ARG A 450 -7.69 14.97 -9.94
N ILE A 451 -6.46 15.45 -10.09
CA ILE A 451 -5.62 15.13 -11.26
C ILE A 451 -5.32 13.64 -11.27
N LEU A 452 -4.85 13.10 -10.14
CA LEU A 452 -4.50 11.69 -10.03
C LEU A 452 -5.70 10.79 -10.34
N SER A 453 -6.91 11.10 -9.84
CA SER A 453 -8.10 10.28 -10.06
C SER A 453 -8.49 10.14 -11.54
N GLY A 454 -8.05 11.04 -12.41
CA GLY A 454 -8.23 10.94 -13.86
C GLY A 454 -7.06 10.31 -14.61
N ALA A 455 -5.95 10.03 -13.92
CA ALA A 455 -4.72 9.52 -14.52
C ALA A 455 -4.79 8.01 -14.74
N ARG A 456 -4.14 7.55 -15.81
CA ARG A 456 -3.99 6.13 -16.12
C ARG A 456 -3.10 5.42 -15.10
N CYS A 457 -2.03 6.10 -14.70
CA CYS A 457 -1.13 5.69 -13.64
C CYS A 457 -0.27 6.89 -13.23
N VAL A 458 0.40 6.76 -12.09
CA VAL A 458 1.41 7.72 -11.63
C VAL A 458 2.78 7.06 -11.53
N VAL A 459 3.82 7.78 -11.95
CA VAL A 459 5.24 7.45 -11.71
C VAL A 459 5.76 8.38 -10.63
N VAL A 460 6.15 7.81 -9.49
CA VAL A 460 6.48 8.61 -8.30
C VAL A 460 7.41 7.86 -7.35
N GLY A 461 8.24 8.61 -6.61
CA GLY A 461 9.06 8.08 -5.53
C GLY A 461 8.26 7.67 -4.29
N ASN A 462 8.89 7.06 -3.29
CA ASN A 462 8.25 6.71 -2.02
C ASN A 462 7.96 7.94 -1.12
N THR A 463 6.87 8.63 -1.47
CA THR A 463 6.46 9.95 -0.96
C THR A 463 4.93 10.05 -0.78
N GLY A 464 4.44 11.15 -0.21
CA GLY A 464 3.01 11.38 0.03
C GLY A 464 2.10 11.18 -1.20
N PRO A 465 2.45 11.72 -2.39
CA PRO A 465 1.66 11.52 -3.60
C PRO A 465 1.47 10.05 -4.04
N ALA A 466 2.38 9.13 -3.70
CA ALA A 466 2.18 7.70 -3.94
C ALA A 466 0.99 7.15 -3.12
N HIS A 467 0.87 7.58 -1.87
CA HIS A 467 -0.26 7.22 -1.00
C HIS A 467 -1.55 7.95 -1.39
N LEU A 468 -1.44 9.17 -1.90
CA LEU A 468 -2.59 9.91 -2.44
C LEU A 468 -3.17 9.21 -3.66
N ALA A 469 -2.33 8.75 -4.58
CA ALA A 469 -2.74 7.94 -5.73
C ALA A 469 -3.43 6.64 -5.29
N ALA A 470 -2.87 5.96 -4.28
CA ALA A 470 -3.52 4.78 -3.71
C ALA A 470 -4.89 5.10 -3.08
N ALA A 471 -5.05 6.27 -2.45
CA ALA A 471 -6.32 6.70 -1.86
C ALA A 471 -7.42 7.02 -2.89
N VAL A 472 -7.03 7.35 -4.13
CA VAL A 472 -7.96 7.53 -5.26
C VAL A 472 -8.01 6.31 -6.20
N GLY A 473 -7.35 5.20 -5.83
CA GLY A 473 -7.41 3.94 -6.57
C GLY A 473 -6.57 3.88 -7.85
N VAL A 474 -5.62 4.80 -8.03
CA VAL A 474 -4.84 4.94 -9.26
C VAL A 474 -3.59 4.04 -9.22
N PRO A 475 -3.26 3.32 -10.30
CA PRO A 475 -2.06 2.50 -10.38
C PRO A 475 -0.76 3.29 -10.17
N VAL A 476 0.23 2.68 -9.53
CA VAL A 476 1.49 3.34 -9.16
C VAL A 476 2.70 2.58 -9.73
N VAL A 477 3.49 3.25 -10.56
CA VAL A 477 4.88 2.88 -10.80
C VAL A 477 5.73 3.54 -9.71
N SER A 478 6.18 2.74 -8.76
CA SER A 478 6.85 3.18 -7.54
C SER A 478 8.36 3.14 -7.72
N LEU A 479 8.98 4.31 -7.89
CA LEU A 479 10.44 4.49 -7.91
C LEU A 479 10.95 4.43 -6.46
N PHE A 480 11.26 3.23 -5.97
CA PHE A 480 11.34 3.00 -4.54
C PHE A 480 12.78 2.91 -4.03
N ALA A 481 13.22 3.93 -3.29
CA ALA A 481 14.48 3.86 -2.54
C ALA A 481 14.32 3.04 -1.25
N PRO A 482 15.18 2.03 -1.00
CA PRO A 482 14.98 1.04 0.07
C PRO A 482 15.31 1.55 1.48
N THR A 483 15.42 2.87 1.70
CA THR A 483 15.66 3.46 3.03
C THR A 483 14.62 3.05 4.09
N VAL A 484 13.45 2.57 3.65
CA VAL A 484 12.40 1.97 4.48
C VAL A 484 11.88 0.69 3.81
N PRO A 485 11.27 -0.25 4.55
CA PRO A 485 10.75 -1.49 3.97
C PRO A 485 9.62 -1.23 2.97
N PHE A 486 9.69 -1.85 1.79
CA PHE A 486 8.65 -1.73 0.76
C PHE A 486 7.30 -2.27 1.22
N GLY A 487 7.26 -3.43 1.87
CA GLY A 487 6.02 -4.00 2.41
C GLY A 487 5.28 -3.10 3.38
N GLN A 488 6.00 -2.23 4.09
CA GLN A 488 5.43 -1.34 5.10
C GLN A 488 4.95 -0.01 4.52
N TRP A 489 5.69 0.55 3.55
CA TRP A 489 5.50 1.91 3.01
C TRP A 489 5.16 1.96 1.51
N GLY A 490 4.96 0.82 0.86
CA GLY A 490 4.52 0.77 -0.53
C GLY A 490 3.09 1.30 -0.71
N PRO A 491 2.67 1.59 -1.95
CA PRO A 491 1.27 1.85 -2.28
C PRO A 491 0.39 0.68 -1.80
N TYR A 492 -0.69 1.00 -1.08
CA TYR A 492 -1.46 0.00 -0.36
C TYR A 492 -2.69 -0.43 -1.17
N ARG A 493 -2.74 -1.73 -1.54
CA ARG A 493 -3.89 -2.38 -2.20
C ARG A 493 -4.35 -1.71 -3.51
N VAL A 494 -3.40 -1.17 -4.27
CA VAL A 494 -3.59 -0.69 -5.64
C VAL A 494 -2.56 -1.32 -6.57
N PRO A 495 -2.89 -1.51 -7.86
CA PRO A 495 -1.95 -2.00 -8.87
C PRO A 495 -0.62 -1.23 -8.80
N THR A 496 0.47 -1.95 -8.56
CA THR A 496 1.78 -1.37 -8.32
C THR A 496 2.88 -2.15 -9.03
N VAL A 497 3.79 -1.44 -9.70
CA VAL A 497 5.09 -1.99 -10.12
C VAL A 497 6.18 -1.24 -9.36
N ARG A 498 7.01 -1.98 -8.63
CA ARG A 498 8.16 -1.44 -7.91
C ARG A 498 9.38 -1.44 -8.83
N ILE A 499 10.03 -0.29 -8.97
CA ILE A 499 11.28 -0.13 -9.73
C ILE A 499 12.36 0.46 -8.81
N GLY A 500 13.61 0.03 -9.02
CA GLY A 500 14.79 0.47 -8.28
C GLY A 500 15.47 -0.66 -7.50
N ASP A 501 16.74 -0.46 -7.17
CA ASP A 501 17.55 -1.46 -6.48
C ASP A 501 17.09 -1.65 -5.03
N ALA A 502 16.59 -2.84 -4.72
CA ALA A 502 16.15 -3.22 -3.37
C ALA A 502 17.30 -3.57 -2.44
N GLY A 503 18.46 -3.94 -3.00
CA GLY A 503 19.67 -4.36 -2.28
C GLY A 503 20.64 -3.23 -1.97
N ALA A 504 20.32 -1.98 -2.33
CA ALA A 504 21.20 -0.84 -2.12
C ALA A 504 21.62 -0.68 -0.65
N ALA A 505 22.87 -0.27 -0.41
CA ALA A 505 23.48 -0.23 0.93
C ALA A 505 22.75 0.65 1.96
N CYS A 506 21.89 1.58 1.51
CA CYS A 506 21.05 2.39 2.40
C CYS A 506 19.79 1.67 2.90
N ARG A 507 19.58 0.39 2.54
CA ARG A 507 18.41 -0.41 2.89
C ARG A 507 18.12 -0.36 4.40
N ASP A 508 16.88 -0.03 4.74
CA ASP A 508 16.35 0.07 6.11
C ASP A 508 17.08 1.05 7.05
N THR A 509 17.99 1.88 6.55
CA THR A 509 18.74 2.88 7.34
C THR A 509 17.92 4.10 7.72
N ARG A 510 16.82 4.35 7.01
CA ARG A 510 15.94 5.53 7.14
C ARG A 510 16.65 6.87 6.89
N ALA A 511 17.79 6.85 6.21
CA ALA A 511 18.54 8.05 5.87
C ALA A 511 17.66 9.06 5.10
N ALA A 512 17.67 10.32 5.56
CA ALA A 512 16.96 11.41 4.88
C ALA A 512 17.76 11.95 3.68
N VAL A 513 19.10 11.91 3.78
CA VAL A 513 20.07 12.24 2.72
C VAL A 513 20.74 10.95 2.28
N CYS A 514 20.90 10.74 0.97
CA CYS A 514 21.44 9.49 0.44
C CYS A 514 22.89 9.29 0.93
N PRO A 515 23.19 8.19 1.65
CA PRO A 515 24.54 7.91 2.12
C PRO A 515 25.41 7.21 1.05
N VAL A 516 24.83 6.85 -0.10
CA VAL A 516 25.49 6.08 -1.16
C VAL A 516 25.86 7.01 -2.31
N ALA A 517 27.14 7.02 -2.68
CA ALA A 517 27.65 7.83 -3.78
C ALA A 517 26.88 7.53 -5.08
N GLY A 518 26.45 8.58 -5.79
CA GLY A 518 25.73 8.45 -7.06
C GLY A 518 24.24 8.08 -6.95
N HIS A 519 23.72 7.79 -5.76
CA HIS A 519 22.31 7.40 -5.56
C HIS A 519 21.85 6.25 -6.49
N PRO A 520 22.61 5.14 -6.59
CA PRO A 520 22.47 4.16 -7.66
C PRO A 520 21.07 3.51 -7.71
N CYS A 521 20.39 3.37 -6.57
CA CYS A 521 19.07 2.75 -6.53
C CYS A 521 18.01 3.44 -7.37
N LEU A 522 18.13 4.75 -7.62
CA LEU A 522 17.21 5.53 -8.44
C LEU A 522 17.88 6.17 -9.67
N SER A 523 19.18 6.46 -9.61
CA SER A 523 19.93 7.02 -10.74
C SER A 523 20.08 6.05 -11.92
N ASP A 524 20.17 4.76 -11.63
CA ASP A 524 20.42 3.71 -12.62
C ASP A 524 19.13 3.09 -13.17
N VAL A 525 17.97 3.61 -12.77
CA VAL A 525 16.67 3.19 -13.31
C VAL A 525 16.64 3.40 -14.82
N ASP A 526 16.31 2.34 -15.56
CA ASP A 526 16.11 2.41 -17.00
C ASP A 526 14.72 3.01 -17.32
N PRO A 527 14.63 4.15 -18.02
CA PRO A 527 13.35 4.69 -18.48
C PRO A 527 12.49 3.69 -19.26
N ALA A 528 13.08 2.74 -19.99
CA ALA A 528 12.33 1.71 -20.70
C ALA A 528 11.59 0.75 -19.76
N GLU A 529 12.16 0.47 -18.58
CA GLU A 529 11.50 -0.32 -17.52
C GLU A 529 10.24 0.40 -17.01
N VAL A 530 10.30 1.74 -16.87
CA VAL A 530 9.14 2.55 -16.49
C VAL A 530 8.04 2.47 -17.54
N VAL A 531 8.38 2.59 -18.83
CA VAL A 531 7.40 2.44 -19.92
C VAL A 531 6.78 1.03 -19.92
N ALA A 532 7.58 -0.01 -19.71
CA ALA A 532 7.08 -1.37 -19.59
C ALA A 532 6.14 -1.54 -18.38
N ALA A 533 6.47 -0.95 -17.23
CA ALA A 533 5.65 -0.96 -16.04
C ALA A 533 4.29 -0.28 -16.26
N VAL A 534 4.26 0.87 -16.94
CA VAL A 534 3.00 1.54 -17.34
C VAL A 534 2.14 0.62 -18.21
N ARG A 535 2.74 -0.14 -19.13
CA ARG A 535 2.01 -1.12 -19.95
C ARG A 535 1.49 -2.27 -19.08
N VAL A 536 2.26 -2.81 -18.15
CA VAL A 536 1.79 -3.88 -17.24
C VAL A 536 0.56 -3.42 -16.46
N LEU A 537 0.61 -2.21 -15.89
CA LEU A 537 -0.50 -1.64 -15.11
C LEU A 537 -1.73 -1.27 -15.97
N ALA A 538 -1.55 -1.09 -17.28
CA ALA A 538 -2.64 -0.84 -18.21
C ALA A 538 -3.60 -2.02 -18.41
N HIS A 539 -3.18 -3.24 -18.08
CA HIS A 539 -3.98 -4.46 -18.25
C HIS A 539 -4.94 -4.71 -17.07
N GLY A 540 -5.30 -3.67 -16.31
CA GLY A 540 -6.32 -3.73 -15.27
C GLY A 540 -7.69 -4.17 -15.82
N PRO A 541 -8.60 -4.68 -14.98
CA PRO A 541 -9.95 -4.97 -15.41
C PRO A 541 -10.59 -3.70 -15.99
N PRO A 542 -11.36 -3.76 -17.08
CA PRO A 542 -12.19 -2.64 -17.49
C PRO A 542 -13.08 -2.26 -16.29
N HIS A 543 -13.10 -0.96 -15.96
CA HIS A 543 -13.90 -0.39 -14.88
C HIS A 543 -15.39 -0.72 -15.01
#